data_AF-A0A7Y3BWN3-F1
#
_entry.id   AF-A0A7Y3BWN3-F1
#
_cell.length_a   1.000
_cell.length_b   1.000
_cell.length_c   1.000
_cell.angle_alpha   90.00
_cell.angle_beta   90.00
_cell.angle_gamma   90.00
#
_symmetry.space_group_name_H-M   'P 1'
#
loop_
_entity.id
_entity.type
_entity.pdbx_description
1 polymer ?
#
loop_
_entity_poly.entity_id
_entity_poly.type
_entity_poly.pdbx_seq_one_letter_code
_entity_poly.pdbx_strand_id
1 'polypeptide(L)'
;MFIANRLGSESRGVRADLEIFFGNPGDRPFAGDFNADGITDIGLHRDSSGLVYMRFDQTTGPAQASFFYGEADDQIFAGDWNGDGLESVGLYRSLDRSLLLSNENRLQQADVTYQFGEDDWIPVAGSVGDLTGLELVGPTDRPGVEVIAREGWGSAPIGQLEPHTIEEVTIHHSARSFAGSNSDAPARIRSYQRYHQDQGWPDIAYHFVIDRNGNVYQGRSPEGRGDTFTNYDPSGHFLVMVDGDFDGEPPTDAQIESLARMVAWGIDEWGIDPGDVGGHRDHAKTSCPGELLYGLIHDGTLAARTDELRRGGVALQILDGAGSLERVDQVEAAIDPDPGLVMLPVIPNLPAADVLARLAVCPGCAGG
;
A
#
# COMPACT_ATOMS: atom_id res chain seq x y z
N MET A 1 26.83 -13.17 10.85
CA MET A 1 25.71 -12.94 9.91
C MET A 1 24.83 -14.18 9.88
N PHE A 2 23.52 -14.01 9.68
CA PHE A 2 22.54 -15.09 9.63
C PHE A 2 21.96 -15.19 8.22
N ILE A 3 21.90 -16.40 7.65
CA ILE A 3 21.32 -16.64 6.32
C ILE A 3 20.09 -17.51 6.48
N ALA A 4 18.99 -17.14 5.81
CA ALA A 4 17.78 -17.92 5.70
C ALA A 4 17.51 -18.25 4.22
N ASN A 5 17.52 -19.54 3.90
CA ASN A 5 17.33 -20.07 2.54
C ASN A 5 15.89 -20.54 2.31
N ARG A 6 15.04 -20.52 3.34
CA ARG A 6 13.61 -20.82 3.25
C ARG A 6 12.80 -19.85 4.09
N LEU A 7 11.67 -19.42 3.55
CA LEU A 7 10.65 -18.74 4.34
C LEU A 7 10.11 -19.70 5.40
N GLY A 8 9.95 -19.24 6.64
CA GLY A 8 9.32 -20.02 7.70
C GLY A 8 7.86 -20.32 7.35
N SER A 9 7.38 -21.52 7.64
CA SER A 9 5.96 -21.84 7.53
C SER A 9 5.24 -21.54 8.86
N GLU A 10 4.04 -20.99 8.77
CA GLU A 10 3.07 -20.84 9.87
C GLU A 10 3.55 -20.03 11.09
N SER A 11 3.75 -18.72 10.87
CA SER A 11 3.76 -17.72 11.94
C SER A 11 4.84 -17.86 13.01
N ARG A 12 5.88 -18.67 12.76
CA ARG A 12 7.10 -18.71 13.56
C ARG A 12 8.21 -18.00 12.78
N GLY A 13 8.87 -17.03 13.41
CA GLY A 13 9.99 -16.31 12.81
C GLY A 13 11.02 -17.26 12.20
N VAL A 14 11.64 -16.83 11.11
CA VAL A 14 12.62 -17.62 10.38
C VAL A 14 13.88 -17.78 11.26
N ARG A 15 14.25 -19.01 11.60
CA ARG A 15 15.58 -19.29 12.16
C ARG A 15 16.58 -19.32 11.02
N ALA A 16 17.78 -18.76 11.25
CA ALA A 16 18.86 -18.87 10.29
C ALA A 16 19.15 -20.34 9.97
N ASP A 17 19.20 -20.68 8.69
CA ASP A 17 19.65 -22.00 8.21
C ASP A 17 21.16 -22.13 8.33
N LEU A 18 21.88 -21.01 8.29
CA LEU A 18 23.34 -20.95 8.43
C LEU A 18 23.77 -19.71 9.22
N GLU A 19 24.72 -19.91 10.13
CA GLU A 19 25.44 -18.84 10.84
C GLU A 19 26.86 -18.78 10.30
N ILE A 20 27.23 -17.62 9.76
CA ILE A 20 28.56 -17.36 9.20
C ILE A 20 29.23 -16.25 10.00
N PHE A 21 30.43 -16.51 10.52
CA PHE A 21 31.25 -15.48 11.14
C PHE A 21 32.05 -14.74 10.06
N PHE A 22 31.49 -13.62 9.60
CA PHE A 22 32.09 -12.73 8.63
C PHE A 22 31.71 -11.29 9.00
N GLY A 23 32.71 -10.40 9.01
CA GLY A 23 32.53 -8.99 9.37
C GLY A 23 32.66 -8.66 10.85
N ASN A 24 32.50 -7.37 11.13
CA ASN A 24 32.40 -6.81 12.47
C ASN A 24 30.95 -6.36 12.75
N PRO A 25 30.54 -6.24 14.02
CA PRO A 25 29.28 -5.59 14.37
C PRO A 25 29.19 -4.19 13.77
N GLY A 26 28.10 -3.91 13.06
CA GLY A 26 27.86 -2.64 12.36
C GLY A 26 28.26 -2.62 10.88
N ASP A 27 28.92 -3.67 10.36
CA ASP A 27 29.08 -3.81 8.91
C ASP A 27 27.70 -4.14 8.28
N ARG A 28 27.32 -3.42 7.21
CA ARG A 28 26.06 -3.58 6.49
C ARG A 28 26.16 -4.75 5.49
N PRO A 29 25.36 -5.81 5.62
CA PRO A 29 25.38 -6.91 4.66
C PRO A 29 24.66 -6.57 3.36
N PHE A 30 25.16 -7.12 2.25
CA PHE A 30 24.50 -7.17 0.96
C PHE A 30 24.80 -8.50 0.28
N ALA A 31 24.03 -8.83 -0.75
CA ALA A 31 24.11 -10.13 -1.42
C ALA A 31 24.09 -9.92 -2.93
N GLY A 32 24.87 -10.73 -3.64
CA GLY A 32 24.86 -10.77 -5.08
C GLY A 32 25.81 -11.83 -5.63
N ASP A 33 25.67 -12.21 -6.90
CA ASP A 33 26.59 -13.15 -7.57
C ASP A 33 27.87 -12.43 -8.03
N PHE A 34 28.85 -12.33 -7.15
CA PHE A 34 30.08 -11.56 -7.37
C PHE A 34 31.17 -12.35 -8.11
N ASN A 35 30.90 -13.60 -8.48
CA ASN A 35 31.84 -14.47 -9.19
C ASN A 35 31.27 -15.08 -10.49
N ALA A 36 29.99 -14.79 -10.79
CA ALA A 36 29.22 -15.26 -11.94
C ALA A 36 29.07 -16.79 -12.02
N ASP A 37 28.97 -17.48 -10.89
CA ASP A 37 28.77 -18.94 -10.81
C ASP A 37 27.29 -19.35 -10.70
N GLY A 38 26.38 -18.37 -10.64
CA GLY A 38 24.95 -18.55 -10.50
C GLY A 38 24.47 -18.75 -9.06
N ILE A 39 25.36 -18.61 -8.07
CA ILE A 39 25.05 -18.67 -6.64
C ILE A 39 25.27 -17.30 -6.02
N THR A 40 24.29 -16.84 -5.25
CA THR A 40 24.42 -15.57 -4.52
C THR A 40 25.50 -15.66 -3.45
N ASP A 41 26.47 -14.74 -3.52
CA ASP A 41 27.56 -14.54 -2.59
C ASP A 41 27.24 -13.48 -1.52
N ILE A 42 28.17 -13.31 -0.59
CA ILE A 42 27.99 -12.43 0.57
C ILE A 42 28.96 -11.26 0.48
N GLY A 43 28.39 -10.07 0.62
CA GLY A 43 29.11 -8.82 0.75
C GLY A 43 28.87 -8.15 2.11
N LEU A 44 29.84 -7.37 2.56
CA LEU A 44 29.71 -6.44 3.68
C LEU A 44 30.26 -5.07 3.31
N HIS A 45 29.56 -4.01 3.71
CA HIS A 45 30.04 -2.64 3.63
C HIS A 45 30.31 -2.10 5.03
N ARG A 46 31.50 -1.55 5.23
CA ARG A 46 31.86 -0.88 6.47
C ARG A 46 31.58 0.61 6.36
N ASP A 47 30.52 1.04 7.00
CA ASP A 47 30.11 2.45 7.05
C ASP A 47 31.23 3.38 7.51
N SER A 48 32.02 2.98 8.51
CA SER A 48 33.07 3.84 9.06
C SER A 48 34.24 4.11 8.11
N SER A 49 34.37 3.36 7.01
CA SER A 49 35.53 3.47 6.13
C SER A 49 35.24 3.32 4.64
N GLY A 50 33.99 3.08 4.22
CA GLY A 50 33.65 2.78 2.83
C GLY A 50 34.28 1.48 2.32
N LEU A 51 34.63 0.55 3.22
CA LEU A 51 35.32 -0.68 2.81
C LEU A 51 34.29 -1.76 2.50
N VAL A 52 34.36 -2.28 1.29
CA VAL A 52 33.60 -3.44 0.84
C VAL A 52 34.43 -4.69 1.07
N TYR A 53 33.80 -5.72 1.62
CA TYR A 53 34.33 -7.07 1.79
C TYR A 53 33.44 -8.04 1.04
N MET A 54 34.03 -8.93 0.26
CA MET A 54 33.30 -9.96 -0.48
C MET A 54 33.83 -11.34 -0.14
N ARG A 55 32.91 -12.30 -0.17
CA ARG A 55 33.18 -13.70 0.08
C ARG A 55 32.34 -14.53 -0.89
N PHE A 56 33.04 -15.31 -1.70
CA PHE A 56 32.54 -16.06 -2.86
C PHE A 56 32.20 -17.52 -2.54
N ASP A 57 32.19 -17.87 -1.26
CA ASP A 57 31.84 -19.19 -0.78
C ASP A 57 30.97 -19.06 0.48
N GLN A 58 30.28 -20.14 0.84
CA GLN A 58 29.32 -20.15 1.96
C GLN A 58 29.93 -20.70 3.27
N THR A 59 31.25 -20.55 3.46
CA THR A 59 31.96 -21.01 4.67
C THR A 59 32.12 -19.92 5.74
N THR A 60 32.94 -20.11 6.79
CA THR A 60 33.31 -19.04 7.73
C THR A 60 34.77 -18.69 7.51
N GLY A 61 35.11 -17.40 7.45
CA GLY A 61 36.48 -16.98 7.18
C GLY A 61 36.64 -15.50 6.86
N PRO A 62 37.88 -15.05 6.58
CA PRO A 62 38.15 -13.69 6.14
C PRO A 62 37.52 -13.42 4.75
N ALA A 63 37.46 -12.14 4.39
CA ALA A 63 37.08 -11.73 3.04
C ALA A 63 38.05 -12.30 2.00
N GLN A 64 37.53 -12.74 0.85
CA GLN A 64 38.33 -13.19 -0.29
C GLN A 64 38.69 -12.01 -1.20
N ALA A 65 37.87 -10.96 -1.21
CA ALA A 65 38.19 -9.69 -1.83
C ALA A 65 37.80 -8.53 -0.92
N SER A 66 38.53 -7.42 -1.00
CA SER A 66 38.18 -6.18 -0.32
C SER A 66 38.69 -4.98 -1.08
N PHE A 67 37.87 -3.93 -1.16
CA PHE A 67 38.20 -2.69 -1.82
C PHE A 67 37.41 -1.54 -1.21
N PHE A 68 37.85 -0.31 -1.45
CA PHE A 68 37.09 0.89 -1.07
C PHE A 68 36.09 1.24 -2.18
N TYR A 69 34.86 1.48 -1.77
CA TYR A 69 33.79 1.99 -2.63
C TYR A 69 32.75 2.65 -1.75
N GLY A 70 32.52 3.95 -1.96
CA GLY A 70 31.60 4.74 -1.14
C GLY A 70 32.22 5.48 0.03
N GLU A 71 31.35 6.16 0.75
CA GLU A 71 31.61 6.96 1.94
C GLU A 71 30.73 6.44 3.09
N ALA A 72 30.86 7.07 4.26
CA ALA A 72 29.97 6.80 5.38
C ALA A 72 28.50 7.10 5.01
N ASP A 73 27.61 6.30 5.59
CA ASP A 73 26.15 6.36 5.43
C ASP A 73 25.58 5.99 4.06
N ASP A 74 26.42 5.80 3.03
CA ASP A 74 25.96 5.26 1.75
C ASP A 74 25.27 3.90 1.94
N GLN A 75 24.15 3.71 1.26
CA GLN A 75 23.44 2.44 1.25
C GLN A 75 23.97 1.55 0.12
N ILE A 76 24.43 0.35 0.46
CA ILE A 76 24.98 -0.61 -0.50
C ILE A 76 23.94 -1.62 -0.99
N PHE A 77 24.06 -1.98 -2.26
CA PHE A 77 23.30 -3.05 -2.92
C PHE A 77 24.15 -3.63 -4.07
N ALA A 78 23.65 -4.69 -4.72
CA ALA A 78 24.30 -5.32 -5.86
C ALA A 78 23.32 -5.57 -7.00
N GLY A 79 23.85 -5.63 -8.21
CA GLY A 79 23.11 -5.97 -9.42
C GLY A 79 24.04 -6.06 -10.63
N ASP A 80 23.56 -6.68 -11.70
CA ASP A 80 24.25 -6.71 -12.99
C ASP A 80 23.82 -5.48 -13.82
N TRP A 81 24.67 -4.46 -13.82
CA TRP A 81 24.35 -3.17 -14.44
C TRP A 81 24.70 -3.11 -15.92
N ASN A 82 25.57 -4.01 -16.40
CA ASN A 82 26.14 -4.00 -17.74
C ASN A 82 25.79 -5.27 -18.55
N GLY A 83 25.03 -6.19 -17.97
CA GLY A 83 24.52 -7.39 -18.62
C GLY A 83 25.58 -8.47 -18.84
N ASP A 84 26.69 -8.45 -18.09
CA ASP A 84 27.79 -9.40 -18.27
C ASP A 84 27.65 -10.68 -17.42
N GLY A 85 26.61 -10.76 -16.59
CA GLY A 85 26.33 -11.88 -15.70
C GLY A 85 27.09 -11.83 -14.38
N LEU A 86 27.89 -10.79 -14.13
CA LEU A 86 28.55 -10.51 -12.86
C LEU A 86 27.77 -9.43 -12.11
N GLU A 87 27.25 -9.75 -10.92
CA GLU A 87 26.67 -8.72 -10.08
C GLU A 87 27.77 -7.87 -9.44
N SER A 88 27.55 -6.57 -9.39
CA SER A 88 28.55 -5.60 -8.96
C SER A 88 27.97 -4.53 -8.04
N VAL A 89 28.85 -3.90 -7.26
CA VAL A 89 28.41 -2.98 -6.20
C VAL A 89 27.75 -1.73 -6.74
N GLY A 90 26.63 -1.38 -6.12
CA GLY A 90 25.98 -0.09 -6.26
C GLY A 90 25.84 0.58 -4.90
N LEU A 91 25.92 1.91 -4.89
CA LEU A 91 25.68 2.72 -3.70
C LEU A 91 24.60 3.76 -3.97
N TYR A 92 23.82 4.05 -2.94
CA TYR A 92 22.93 5.18 -2.89
C TYR A 92 23.38 6.15 -1.81
N ARG A 93 23.65 7.38 -2.23
CA ARG A 93 23.98 8.49 -1.36
C ARG A 93 22.75 9.35 -1.18
N SER A 94 22.13 9.25 0.00
CA SER A 94 20.93 10.02 0.32
C SER A 94 21.19 11.54 0.34
N LEU A 95 22.41 11.97 0.66
CA LEU A 95 22.76 13.39 0.77
C LEU A 95 22.54 14.18 -0.53
N ASP A 96 22.83 13.56 -1.67
CA ASP A 96 22.73 14.20 -2.98
C ASP A 96 21.94 13.36 -4.00
N ARG A 97 21.25 12.32 -3.52
CA ARG A 97 20.47 11.36 -4.30
C ARG A 97 21.27 10.69 -5.43
N SER A 98 22.58 10.54 -5.25
CA SER A 98 23.43 9.90 -6.26
C SER A 98 23.36 8.38 -6.15
N LEU A 99 23.12 7.73 -7.28
CA LEU A 99 23.31 6.30 -7.48
C LEU A 99 24.68 6.09 -8.13
N LEU A 100 25.59 5.40 -7.45
CA LEU A 100 26.96 5.15 -7.90
C LEU A 100 27.13 3.67 -8.24
N LEU A 101 27.21 3.33 -9.52
CA LEU A 101 27.28 1.95 -10.00
C LEU A 101 28.68 1.61 -10.50
N SER A 102 29.21 0.47 -10.06
CA SER A 102 30.49 -0.10 -10.49
C SER A 102 30.22 -1.33 -11.35
N ASN A 103 30.98 -1.56 -12.42
CA ASN A 103 30.87 -2.75 -13.27
C ASN A 103 31.92 -3.83 -12.95
N GLU A 104 32.93 -3.53 -12.12
CA GLU A 104 34.13 -4.39 -12.01
C GLU A 104 34.57 -4.69 -10.56
N ASN A 105 33.75 -4.35 -9.55
CA ASN A 105 34.01 -4.64 -8.13
C ASN A 105 35.46 -4.33 -7.69
N ARG A 106 35.96 -3.15 -8.08
CA ARG A 106 37.33 -2.70 -7.80
C ARG A 106 37.37 -1.24 -7.33
N LEU A 107 38.54 -0.83 -6.83
CA LEU A 107 38.75 0.44 -6.13
C LEU A 107 38.22 1.69 -6.87
N GLN A 108 37.37 2.43 -6.13
CA GLN A 108 36.97 3.84 -6.25
C GLN A 108 37.00 4.50 -7.63
N GLN A 109 36.12 4.05 -8.53
CA GLN A 109 35.37 4.98 -9.37
C GLN A 109 34.05 4.30 -9.75
N ALA A 110 32.94 5.01 -9.58
CA ALA A 110 31.69 4.56 -10.19
C ALA A 110 31.87 4.66 -11.71
N ASP A 111 31.61 3.57 -12.42
CA ASP A 111 31.59 3.57 -13.87
C ASP A 111 30.42 4.43 -14.38
N VAL A 112 29.33 4.45 -13.61
CA VAL A 112 28.15 5.24 -13.92
C VAL A 112 27.61 5.91 -12.66
N THR A 113 27.19 7.17 -12.79
CA THR A 113 26.50 7.90 -11.72
C THR A 113 25.19 8.47 -12.24
N TYR A 114 24.10 8.24 -11.51
CA TYR A 114 22.78 8.78 -11.81
C TYR A 114 22.23 9.59 -10.64
N GLN A 115 21.31 10.51 -10.93
CA GLN A 115 20.41 11.06 -9.94
C GLN A 115 19.19 10.16 -9.81
N PHE A 116 18.86 9.77 -8.58
CA PHE A 116 17.84 8.76 -8.28
C PHE A 116 16.69 9.33 -7.45
N GLY A 117 15.46 9.06 -7.89
CA GLY A 117 14.24 9.24 -7.10
C GLY A 117 13.96 10.65 -6.58
N GLU A 118 13.00 10.70 -5.66
CA GLU A 118 12.67 11.84 -4.80
C GLU A 118 13.33 11.64 -3.41
N ASP A 119 13.20 12.61 -2.51
CA ASP A 119 13.94 12.68 -1.24
C ASP A 119 13.71 11.50 -0.27
N ASP A 120 12.63 10.75 -0.42
CA ASP A 120 12.21 9.63 0.44
C ASP A 120 12.39 8.24 -0.22
N TRP A 121 12.93 8.20 -1.44
CA TRP A 121 13.11 6.96 -2.19
C TRP A 121 14.40 6.26 -1.76
N ILE A 122 14.31 4.95 -1.50
CA ILE A 122 15.48 4.11 -1.24
C ILE A 122 15.58 3.00 -2.26
N PRO A 123 16.64 2.94 -3.08
CA PRO A 123 16.76 1.93 -4.10
C PRO A 123 16.89 0.53 -3.50
N VAL A 124 16.29 -0.43 -4.18
CA VAL A 124 16.58 -1.85 -4.08
C VAL A 124 16.98 -2.36 -5.46
N ALA A 125 17.81 -3.39 -5.46
CA ALA A 125 18.33 -4.01 -6.66
C ALA A 125 18.30 -5.53 -6.52
N GLY A 126 18.24 -6.20 -7.67
CA GLY A 126 18.28 -7.64 -7.78
C GLY A 126 17.69 -8.12 -9.10
N SER A 127 17.83 -9.42 -9.37
CA SER A 127 17.17 -10.08 -10.48
C SER A 127 15.67 -10.23 -10.16
N VAL A 128 14.91 -9.17 -10.47
CA VAL A 128 13.45 -9.24 -10.53
C VAL A 128 13.07 -9.75 -11.91
N GLY A 129 12.18 -10.75 -11.98
CA GLY A 129 11.82 -11.42 -13.24
C GLY A 129 11.22 -10.48 -14.29
N ASP A 130 10.63 -11.05 -15.35
CA ASP A 130 10.00 -10.26 -16.42
C ASP A 130 8.93 -9.30 -15.87
N LEU A 131 9.18 -8.00 -16.02
CA LEU A 131 8.28 -6.92 -15.62
C LEU A 131 7.40 -6.43 -16.78
N THR A 132 7.52 -7.04 -17.97
CA THR A 132 6.68 -6.66 -19.11
C THR A 132 5.21 -6.97 -18.80
N GLY A 133 4.37 -5.94 -18.86
CA GLY A 133 2.96 -6.02 -18.48
C GLY A 133 2.63 -5.41 -17.10
N LEU A 134 3.61 -4.93 -16.35
CA LEU A 134 3.36 -4.01 -15.23
C LEU A 134 3.22 -2.58 -15.76
N GLU A 135 2.07 -1.95 -15.53
CA GLU A 135 1.84 -0.57 -15.89
C GLU A 135 2.62 0.37 -14.95
N LEU A 136 3.34 1.34 -15.52
CA LEU A 136 4.03 2.37 -14.75
C LEU A 136 2.98 3.29 -14.12
N VAL A 137 2.74 3.07 -12.83
CA VAL A 137 1.98 3.97 -11.95
C VAL A 137 2.78 5.29 -11.87
N GLY A 138 2.24 6.37 -12.45
CA GLY A 138 2.93 7.64 -12.64
C GLY A 138 2.86 8.56 -11.40
N PRO A 139 3.59 9.69 -11.36
CA PRO A 139 3.61 10.59 -10.20
C PRO A 139 2.29 11.35 -9.93
N THR A 140 1.21 11.05 -10.66
CA THR A 140 -0.17 11.38 -10.25
C THR A 140 -0.69 10.46 -9.14
N ASP A 141 0.02 9.37 -8.82
CA ASP A 141 -0.29 8.39 -7.78
C ASP A 141 0.28 8.75 -6.39
N ARG A 142 0.14 10.02 -5.98
CA ARG A 142 -0.02 10.30 -4.54
C ARG A 142 -1.40 9.81 -4.11
N PRO A 143 -1.61 9.43 -2.84
CA PRO A 143 -2.61 8.45 -2.40
C PRO A 143 -4.04 9.00 -2.41
N GLY A 144 -4.53 9.44 -3.57
CA GLY A 144 -5.89 9.92 -3.71
C GLY A 144 -6.91 8.82 -3.43
N VAL A 145 -8.12 9.24 -3.06
CA VAL A 145 -9.28 8.35 -3.07
C VAL A 145 -9.90 8.44 -4.45
N GLU A 146 -9.72 7.41 -5.25
CA GLU A 146 -10.51 7.25 -6.46
C GLU A 146 -11.94 6.85 -6.10
N VAL A 147 -12.89 7.62 -6.60
CA VAL A 147 -14.31 7.43 -6.31
C VAL A 147 -15.05 7.19 -7.63
N ILE A 148 -15.74 6.07 -7.71
CA ILE A 148 -16.66 5.74 -8.79
C ILE A 148 -17.84 6.72 -8.71
N ALA A 149 -17.99 7.57 -9.73
CA ALA A 149 -19.10 8.50 -9.81
C ALA A 149 -20.46 7.78 -9.91
N ARG A 150 -21.50 8.54 -9.57
CA ARG A 150 -22.89 8.08 -9.55
C ARG A 150 -23.33 7.41 -10.85
N GLU A 151 -22.93 7.94 -11.99
CA GLU A 151 -23.27 7.40 -13.29
C GLU A 151 -22.65 6.02 -13.54
N GLY A 152 -21.42 5.76 -13.07
CA GLY A 152 -20.74 4.50 -13.34
C GLY A 152 -21.44 3.34 -12.65
N TRP A 153 -21.80 3.51 -11.38
CA TRP A 153 -22.53 2.46 -10.65
C TRP A 153 -24.04 2.45 -10.93
N GLY A 154 -24.53 3.33 -11.81
CA GLY A 154 -25.93 3.33 -12.24
C GLY A 154 -26.89 3.85 -11.17
N SER A 155 -26.51 4.93 -10.49
CA SER A 155 -27.31 5.59 -9.47
C SER A 155 -28.67 6.06 -9.98
N ALA A 156 -29.70 5.89 -9.17
CA ALA A 156 -31.01 6.49 -9.39
C ALA A 156 -30.96 8.02 -9.21
N PRO A 157 -31.90 8.76 -9.82
CA PRO A 157 -32.04 10.20 -9.62
C PRO A 157 -32.16 10.56 -8.13
N ILE A 158 -31.45 11.61 -7.72
CA ILE A 158 -31.45 12.11 -6.36
C ILE A 158 -32.61 13.10 -6.13
N GLY A 159 -33.24 13.01 -4.95
CA GLY A 159 -34.21 13.99 -4.47
C GLY A 159 -33.56 15.29 -3.98
N GLN A 160 -34.38 16.21 -3.46
CA GLN A 160 -33.86 17.43 -2.81
C GLN A 160 -33.19 17.07 -1.48
N LEU A 161 -31.94 17.47 -1.32
CA LEU A 161 -31.19 17.30 -0.07
C LEU A 161 -31.36 18.53 0.84
N GLU A 162 -31.42 18.28 2.14
CA GLU A 162 -31.34 19.33 3.16
C GLU A 162 -29.87 19.75 3.34
N PRO A 163 -29.52 21.05 3.21
CA PRO A 163 -28.13 21.49 3.39
C PRO A 163 -27.63 21.33 4.82
N HIS A 164 -26.34 21.03 4.98
CA HIS A 164 -25.66 21.09 6.27
C HIS A 164 -24.18 21.52 6.12
N THR A 165 -23.47 21.58 7.23
CA THR A 165 -22.02 21.81 7.28
C THR A 165 -21.40 20.64 8.02
N ILE A 166 -20.31 20.08 7.50
CA ILE A 166 -19.62 18.95 8.10
C ILE A 166 -18.73 19.43 9.25
N GLU A 167 -18.82 18.71 10.37
CA GLU A 167 -18.08 18.97 11.61
C GLU A 167 -17.40 17.69 12.14
N GLU A 168 -17.91 16.50 11.80
CA GLU A 168 -17.41 15.21 12.31
C GLU A 168 -17.53 14.08 11.28
N VAL A 169 -16.82 12.96 11.49
CA VAL A 169 -16.90 11.77 10.62
C VAL A 169 -17.62 10.63 11.35
N THR A 170 -18.62 10.03 10.69
CA THR A 170 -19.33 8.88 11.25
C THR A 170 -19.27 7.69 10.31
N ILE A 171 -18.70 6.59 10.82
CA ILE A 171 -18.45 5.37 10.08
C ILE A 171 -19.58 4.38 10.33
N HIS A 172 -20.08 3.80 9.24
CA HIS A 172 -21.18 2.84 9.21
C HIS A 172 -20.75 1.51 8.61
N HIS A 173 -21.52 0.46 8.88
CA HIS A 173 -21.50 -0.78 8.10
C HIS A 173 -22.86 -1.05 7.44
N SER A 174 -22.92 -2.00 6.51
CA SER A 174 -24.19 -2.41 5.90
C SER A 174 -24.94 -3.49 6.69
N ALA A 175 -24.27 -4.14 7.66
CA ALA A 175 -24.77 -5.27 8.45
C ALA A 175 -25.19 -6.47 7.57
N ARG A 176 -24.49 -6.67 6.45
CA ARG A 176 -24.74 -7.76 5.51
C ARG A 176 -23.43 -8.48 5.20
N SER A 177 -23.47 -9.81 5.27
CA SER A 177 -22.36 -10.66 4.82
C SER A 177 -22.59 -11.15 3.39
N PHE A 178 -21.52 -11.24 2.61
CA PHE A 178 -21.55 -11.56 1.18
C PHE A 178 -20.73 -12.80 0.79
N ALA A 179 -20.39 -13.65 1.77
CA ALA A 179 -19.62 -14.89 1.56
C ALA A 179 -18.33 -14.69 0.73
N GLY A 180 -17.70 -13.52 0.83
CA GLY A 180 -16.47 -13.18 0.12
C GLY A 180 -16.64 -12.59 -1.28
N SER A 181 -17.86 -12.44 -1.81
CA SER A 181 -18.08 -11.93 -3.16
C SER A 181 -18.07 -10.40 -3.26
N ASN A 182 -17.40 -9.84 -4.28
CA ASN A 182 -17.42 -8.40 -4.58
C ASN A 182 -17.97 -8.06 -5.98
N SER A 183 -18.05 -9.02 -6.89
CA SER A 183 -18.48 -8.76 -8.27
C SER A 183 -19.89 -8.15 -8.40
N ASP A 184 -20.77 -8.36 -7.41
CA ASP A 184 -22.11 -7.78 -7.39
C ASP A 184 -22.19 -6.41 -6.67
N ALA A 185 -21.07 -5.83 -6.22
CA ALA A 185 -21.05 -4.60 -5.41
C ALA A 185 -21.81 -3.42 -6.06
N PRO A 186 -21.65 -3.09 -7.35
CA PRO A 186 -22.44 -2.03 -7.98
C PRO A 186 -23.95 -2.32 -7.90
N ALA A 187 -24.36 -3.57 -8.09
CA ALA A 187 -25.76 -3.99 -7.98
C ALA A 187 -26.29 -3.91 -6.54
N ARG A 188 -25.46 -4.27 -5.54
CA ARG A 188 -25.81 -4.15 -4.11
C ARG A 188 -25.98 -2.70 -3.70
N ILE A 189 -25.10 -1.81 -4.12
CA ILE A 189 -25.17 -0.38 -3.80
C ILE A 189 -26.43 0.25 -4.40
N ARG A 190 -26.77 -0.09 -5.65
CA ARG A 190 -28.07 0.25 -6.26
C ARG A 190 -29.25 -0.29 -5.44
N SER A 191 -29.10 -1.44 -4.78
CA SER A 191 -30.15 -1.99 -3.90
C SER A 191 -30.30 -1.21 -2.59
N TYR A 192 -29.21 -0.71 -2.00
CA TYR A 192 -29.26 0.14 -0.81
C TYR A 192 -29.92 1.47 -1.11
N GLN A 193 -29.55 2.11 -2.23
CA GLN A 193 -30.18 3.35 -2.67
C GLN A 193 -31.68 3.17 -2.87
N ARG A 194 -32.10 2.13 -3.61
CA ARG A 194 -33.54 1.84 -3.82
C ARG A 194 -34.27 1.63 -2.51
N TYR A 195 -33.70 0.84 -1.60
CA TYR A 195 -34.31 0.61 -0.29
C TYR A 195 -34.50 1.92 0.48
N HIS A 196 -33.48 2.78 0.53
CA HIS A 196 -33.57 4.09 1.19
C HIS A 196 -34.63 5.02 0.54
N GLN A 197 -34.67 5.06 -0.79
CA GLN A 197 -35.67 5.84 -1.51
C GLN A 197 -37.11 5.29 -1.34
N ASP A 198 -37.27 3.97 -1.26
CA ASP A 198 -38.55 3.33 -0.93
C ASP A 198 -39.02 3.67 0.51
N GLN A 199 -38.09 4.00 1.41
CA GLN A 199 -38.41 4.54 2.75
C GLN A 199 -38.71 6.05 2.75
N GLY A 200 -38.62 6.71 1.59
CA GLY A 200 -38.93 8.13 1.41
C GLY A 200 -37.74 9.07 1.55
N TRP A 201 -36.51 8.56 1.65
CA TRP A 201 -35.31 9.38 1.65
C TRP A 201 -34.98 9.88 0.24
N PRO A 202 -34.36 11.06 0.09
CA PRO A 202 -34.01 11.59 -1.22
C PRO A 202 -32.96 10.74 -1.95
N ASP A 203 -32.16 9.97 -1.20
CA ASP A 203 -31.07 9.17 -1.75
C ASP A 203 -30.59 8.06 -0.81
N ILE A 204 -29.56 7.32 -1.21
CA ILE A 204 -28.74 6.53 -0.30
C ILE A 204 -28.27 7.37 0.89
N ALA A 205 -28.35 6.85 2.11
CA ALA A 205 -28.07 7.58 3.36
C ALA A 205 -26.68 8.23 3.47
N TYR A 206 -25.68 7.63 2.83
CA TYR A 206 -24.27 7.89 3.06
C TYR A 206 -23.66 8.77 1.95
N HIS A 207 -22.60 9.52 2.27
CA HIS A 207 -21.86 10.31 1.28
C HIS A 207 -20.96 9.43 0.42
N PHE A 208 -20.37 8.39 1.03
CA PHE A 208 -19.54 7.42 0.33
C PHE A 208 -19.79 6.00 0.85
N VAL A 209 -19.61 5.04 -0.06
CA VAL A 209 -19.73 3.60 0.21
C VAL A 209 -18.44 2.92 -0.22
N ILE A 210 -17.87 2.08 0.63
CA ILE A 210 -16.65 1.31 0.35
C ILE A 210 -17.01 -0.18 0.23
N ASP A 211 -16.78 -0.79 -0.93
CA ASP A 211 -17.01 -2.22 -1.12
C ASP A 211 -15.91 -3.10 -0.50
N ARG A 212 -16.05 -4.42 -0.62
CA ARG A 212 -15.14 -5.38 0.00
C ARG A 212 -13.71 -5.30 -0.53
N ASN A 213 -13.54 -4.91 -1.78
CA ASN A 213 -12.23 -4.77 -2.42
C ASN A 213 -11.67 -3.34 -2.31
N GLY A 214 -12.31 -2.47 -1.53
CA GLY A 214 -11.86 -1.11 -1.29
C GLY A 214 -12.29 -0.10 -2.36
N ASN A 215 -13.13 -0.47 -3.33
CA ASN A 215 -13.63 0.53 -4.27
C ASN A 215 -14.58 1.49 -3.56
N VAL A 216 -14.38 2.79 -3.78
CA VAL A 216 -15.22 3.84 -3.18
C VAL A 216 -16.25 4.30 -4.20
N TYR A 217 -17.51 4.35 -3.79
CA TYR A 217 -18.64 4.76 -4.62
C TYR A 217 -19.22 6.06 -4.08
N GLN A 218 -19.45 7.00 -4.99
CA GLN A 218 -20.08 8.27 -4.65
C GLN A 218 -21.54 8.04 -4.26
N GLY A 219 -21.89 8.39 -3.04
CA GLY A 219 -23.27 8.47 -2.54
C GLY A 219 -23.86 9.86 -2.79
N ARG A 220 -24.54 10.41 -1.79
CA ARG A 220 -25.06 11.79 -1.83
C ARG A 220 -23.92 12.80 -1.67
N SER A 221 -24.11 14.05 -2.11
CA SER A 221 -23.03 15.05 -1.97
C SER A 221 -22.82 15.42 -0.49
N PRO A 222 -21.56 15.65 -0.04
CA PRO A 222 -21.23 16.02 1.33
C PRO A 222 -21.98 17.26 1.88
N GLU A 223 -22.43 18.18 1.02
CA GLU A 223 -23.19 19.36 1.40
C GLU A 223 -24.66 19.06 1.77
N GLY A 224 -25.17 17.89 1.36
CA GLY A 224 -26.50 17.44 1.67
C GLY A 224 -26.50 16.45 2.83
N ARG A 225 -27.20 16.82 3.90
CA ARG A 225 -27.36 16.04 5.14
C ARG A 225 -27.70 14.57 4.84
N GLY A 226 -27.07 13.66 5.57
CA GLY A 226 -27.34 12.23 5.55
C GLY A 226 -28.71 11.84 6.12
N ASP A 227 -28.99 10.53 6.12
CA ASP A 227 -30.18 9.96 6.76
C ASP A 227 -29.80 8.78 7.67
N THR A 228 -30.69 8.43 8.59
CA THR A 228 -30.48 7.30 9.50
C THR A 228 -31.80 6.65 9.91
N PHE A 229 -31.79 5.33 10.10
CA PHE A 229 -32.91 4.58 10.70
C PHE A 229 -32.93 4.63 12.24
N THR A 230 -32.17 5.55 12.82
CA THR A 230 -32.09 5.77 14.27
C THR A 230 -32.61 7.17 14.60
N ASN A 231 -32.50 7.57 15.87
CA ASN A 231 -33.04 8.85 16.34
C ASN A 231 -31.98 9.96 16.49
N TYR A 232 -30.72 9.73 16.11
CA TYR A 232 -29.71 10.79 16.13
C TYR A 232 -29.92 11.74 14.94
N ASP A 233 -29.46 12.98 15.07
CA ASP A 233 -29.53 13.96 14.01
C ASP A 233 -28.26 13.89 13.15
N PRO A 234 -28.33 13.45 11.87
CA PRO A 234 -27.15 13.37 10.99
C PRO A 234 -26.64 14.72 10.45
N SER A 235 -27.20 15.85 10.87
CA SER A 235 -26.62 17.17 10.57
C SER A 235 -25.23 17.30 11.21
N GLY A 236 -24.21 17.69 10.43
CA GLY A 236 -22.83 17.77 10.94
C GLY A 236 -21.95 16.59 10.52
N HIS A 237 -22.56 15.48 10.10
CA HIS A 237 -21.83 14.22 9.96
C HIS A 237 -21.39 13.96 8.53
N PHE A 238 -20.09 13.68 8.34
CA PHE A 238 -19.55 13.06 7.14
C PHE A 238 -19.70 11.54 7.21
N LEU A 239 -20.78 11.04 6.62
CA LEU A 239 -21.15 9.61 6.62
C LEU A 239 -20.39 8.78 5.57
N VAL A 240 -19.58 7.83 6.03
CA VAL A 240 -18.90 6.80 5.20
C VAL A 240 -19.39 5.42 5.63
N MET A 241 -19.92 4.63 4.69
CA MET A 241 -20.34 3.26 4.96
C MET A 241 -19.35 2.26 4.36
N VAL A 242 -18.92 1.29 5.17
CA VAL A 242 -18.08 0.16 4.74
C VAL A 242 -18.97 -1.07 4.59
N ASP A 243 -18.99 -1.68 3.40
CA ASP A 243 -19.95 -2.73 3.08
C ASP A 243 -19.53 -4.08 3.70
N GLY A 244 -20.32 -4.62 4.62
CA GLY A 244 -20.00 -5.85 5.35
C GLY A 244 -20.77 -6.00 6.67
N ASP A 245 -20.63 -7.17 7.30
CA ASP A 245 -21.13 -7.48 8.64
C ASP A 245 -19.98 -7.62 9.65
N PHE A 246 -19.50 -6.49 10.16
CA PHE A 246 -18.36 -6.46 11.07
C PHE A 246 -18.65 -6.85 12.53
N ASP A 247 -19.85 -7.36 12.83
CA ASP A 247 -20.08 -8.13 14.05
C ASP A 247 -19.59 -9.58 13.90
N GLY A 248 -19.51 -10.10 12.67
CA GLY A 248 -19.15 -11.49 12.36
C GLY A 248 -17.81 -11.68 11.63
N GLU A 249 -17.41 -10.74 10.76
CA GLU A 249 -16.19 -10.84 9.95
C GLU A 249 -15.35 -9.55 10.03
N PRO A 250 -14.00 -9.60 10.00
CA PRO A 250 -13.20 -8.39 10.01
C PRO A 250 -13.30 -7.66 8.65
N PRO A 251 -13.17 -6.32 8.64
CA PRO A 251 -12.93 -5.57 7.40
C PRO A 251 -11.69 -6.10 6.67
N THR A 252 -11.69 -6.03 5.34
CA THR A 252 -10.49 -6.37 4.55
C THR A 252 -9.43 -5.27 4.65
N ASP A 253 -8.18 -5.60 4.37
CA ASP A 253 -7.10 -4.60 4.31
C ASP A 253 -7.41 -3.49 3.29
N ALA A 254 -8.03 -3.83 2.16
CA ALA A 254 -8.44 -2.87 1.14
C ALA A 254 -9.55 -1.92 1.63
N GLN A 255 -10.50 -2.43 2.44
CA GLN A 255 -11.51 -1.61 3.10
C GLN A 255 -10.90 -0.67 4.12
N ILE A 256 -9.97 -1.15 4.95
CA ILE A 256 -9.29 -0.35 5.97
C ILE A 256 -8.49 0.77 5.31
N GLU A 257 -7.73 0.45 4.26
CA GLU A 257 -6.92 1.43 3.52
C GLU A 257 -7.80 2.53 2.89
N SER A 258 -8.89 2.13 2.22
CA SER A 258 -9.79 3.07 1.56
C SER A 258 -10.56 3.93 2.56
N LEU A 259 -10.96 3.34 3.70
CA LEU A 259 -11.56 4.07 4.80
C LEU A 259 -10.58 5.10 5.39
N ALA A 260 -9.34 4.70 5.66
CA ALA A 260 -8.33 5.61 6.20
C ALA A 260 -8.07 6.81 5.25
N ARG A 261 -8.05 6.58 3.93
CA ARG A 261 -7.93 7.66 2.96
C ARG A 261 -9.16 8.57 2.92
N MET A 262 -10.37 8.00 2.98
CA MET A 262 -11.61 8.79 3.04
C MET A 262 -11.68 9.66 4.30
N VAL A 263 -11.29 9.11 5.45
CA VAL A 263 -11.24 9.83 6.72
C VAL A 263 -10.15 10.92 6.66
N ALA A 264 -8.96 10.61 6.15
CA ALA A 264 -7.88 11.57 5.99
C ALA A 264 -8.30 12.76 5.11
N TRP A 265 -8.88 12.46 3.94
CA TRP A 265 -9.42 13.49 3.05
C TRP A 265 -10.50 14.34 3.73
N GLY A 266 -11.48 13.71 4.38
CA GLY A 266 -12.56 14.44 5.05
C GLY A 266 -12.06 15.33 6.18
N ILE A 267 -11.09 14.86 6.97
CA ILE A 267 -10.47 15.68 8.01
C ILE A 267 -9.81 16.92 7.41
N ASP A 268 -9.03 16.76 6.34
CA ASP A 268 -8.30 17.87 5.73
C ASP A 268 -9.21 18.85 4.97
N GLU A 269 -10.25 18.34 4.29
CA GLU A 269 -11.21 19.15 3.54
C GLU A 269 -12.02 20.08 4.45
N TRP A 270 -12.49 19.58 5.60
CA TRP A 270 -13.38 20.33 6.50
C TRP A 270 -12.72 20.80 7.79
N GLY A 271 -11.45 20.46 8.03
CA GLY A 271 -10.73 20.83 9.25
C GLY A 271 -11.29 20.17 10.51
N ILE A 272 -11.74 18.92 10.39
CA ILE A 272 -12.34 18.13 11.47
C ILE A 272 -11.25 17.79 12.51
N ASP A 273 -11.58 17.81 13.81
CA ASP A 273 -10.66 17.29 14.83
C ASP A 273 -10.57 15.75 14.67
N PRO A 274 -9.38 15.14 14.60
CA PRO A 274 -9.27 13.67 14.56
C PRO A 274 -10.00 12.95 15.70
N GLY A 275 -10.25 13.61 16.83
CA GLY A 275 -11.08 13.10 17.93
C GLY A 275 -12.58 13.02 17.62
N ASP A 276 -13.04 13.72 16.58
CA ASP A 276 -14.43 13.73 16.09
C ASP A 276 -14.62 12.71 14.94
N VAL A 277 -13.79 11.66 14.90
CA VAL A 277 -13.99 10.48 14.04
C VAL A 277 -14.56 9.35 14.89
N GLY A 278 -15.79 8.94 14.60
CA GLY A 278 -16.53 7.95 15.37
C GLY A 278 -17.26 6.91 14.53
N GLY A 279 -17.81 5.91 15.22
CA GLY A 279 -18.74 4.94 14.65
C GLY A 279 -20.19 5.34 14.91
N HIS A 280 -21.13 4.84 14.11
CA HIS A 280 -22.56 5.15 14.29
C HIS A 280 -23.09 4.91 15.72
N ARG A 281 -22.59 3.88 16.42
CA ARG A 281 -22.96 3.58 17.82
C ARG A 281 -22.52 4.63 18.84
N ASP A 282 -21.62 5.55 18.49
CA ASP A 282 -21.25 6.67 19.36
C ASP A 282 -22.39 7.71 19.47
N HIS A 283 -23.28 7.74 18.47
CA HIS A 283 -24.38 8.71 18.40
C HIS A 283 -25.77 8.06 18.63
N ALA A 284 -25.89 6.74 18.46
CA ALA A 284 -27.16 6.03 18.54
C ALA A 284 -27.05 4.65 19.19
N LYS A 285 -28.19 4.14 19.70
CA LYS A 285 -28.29 2.76 20.18
C LYS A 285 -28.39 1.79 19.00
N THR A 286 -27.25 1.31 18.53
CA THR A 286 -27.11 0.39 17.38
C THR A 286 -25.86 -0.48 17.54
N SER A 287 -25.77 -1.62 16.84
CA SER A 287 -24.51 -2.35 16.71
C SER A 287 -23.62 -1.79 15.60
N CYS A 288 -24.14 -0.98 14.68
CA CYS A 288 -23.33 -0.32 13.65
C CYS A 288 -22.19 0.51 14.27
N PRO A 289 -20.93 0.43 13.80
CA PRO A 289 -20.46 -0.20 12.57
C PRO A 289 -19.99 -1.66 12.70
N GLY A 290 -20.42 -2.37 13.74
CA GLY A 290 -20.00 -3.73 14.08
C GLY A 290 -18.79 -3.75 15.02
N GLU A 291 -18.69 -4.77 15.87
CA GLU A 291 -17.63 -4.85 16.89
C GLU A 291 -16.20 -4.73 16.34
N LEU A 292 -15.90 -5.40 15.22
CA LEU A 292 -14.53 -5.47 14.69
C LEU A 292 -14.10 -4.15 14.03
N LEU A 293 -14.98 -3.52 13.25
CA LEU A 293 -14.70 -2.21 12.66
C LEU A 293 -14.68 -1.12 13.74
N TYR A 294 -15.58 -1.18 14.72
CA TYR A 294 -15.57 -0.27 15.85
C TYR A 294 -14.28 -0.36 16.67
N GLY A 295 -13.72 -1.56 16.84
CA GLY A 295 -12.40 -1.78 17.44
C GLY A 295 -11.32 -0.95 16.75
N LEU A 296 -11.22 -1.03 15.41
CA LEU A 296 -10.21 -0.31 14.63
C LEU A 296 -10.32 1.22 14.72
N ILE A 297 -11.56 1.74 14.87
CA ILE A 297 -11.82 3.18 15.05
C ILE A 297 -11.25 3.66 16.38
N HIS A 298 -11.41 2.87 17.45
CA HIS A 298 -11.12 3.29 18.83
C HIS A 298 -9.79 2.78 19.41
N ASP A 299 -9.19 1.74 18.83
CA ASP A 299 -7.91 1.18 19.28
C ASP A 299 -6.67 1.93 18.75
N GLY A 300 -6.90 2.93 17.88
CA GLY A 300 -5.86 3.76 17.28
C GLY A 300 -5.33 3.24 15.94
N THR A 301 -5.76 2.07 15.46
CA THR A 301 -5.31 1.51 14.18
C THR A 301 -5.71 2.41 13.01
N LEU A 302 -6.99 2.79 12.93
CA LEU A 302 -7.48 3.69 11.87
C LEU A 302 -6.85 5.08 11.99
N ALA A 303 -6.75 5.60 13.22
CA ALA A 303 -6.15 6.91 13.49
C ALA A 303 -4.68 6.97 13.04
N ALA A 304 -3.87 5.96 13.38
CA ALA A 304 -2.47 5.90 13.00
C ALA A 304 -2.27 5.90 11.48
N ARG A 305 -3.09 5.12 10.75
CA ARG A 305 -3.03 5.07 9.28
C ARG A 305 -3.51 6.39 8.65
N THR A 306 -4.57 6.97 9.18
CA THR A 306 -5.10 8.27 8.76
C THR A 306 -4.04 9.37 8.92
N ASP A 307 -3.38 9.44 10.09
CA ASP A 307 -2.33 10.42 10.36
C ASP A 307 -1.11 10.26 9.45
N GLU A 308 -0.75 9.03 9.08
CA GLU A 308 0.31 8.77 8.11
C GLU A 308 -0.05 9.34 6.73
N LEU A 309 -1.27 9.03 6.25
CA LEU A 309 -1.76 9.48 4.94
C LEU A 309 -1.86 11.01 4.85
N ARG A 310 -2.31 11.67 5.93
CA ARG A 310 -2.43 13.13 5.99
C ARG A 310 -1.09 13.86 5.86
N ARG A 311 0.04 13.23 6.23
CA ARG A 311 1.39 13.82 6.01
C ARG A 311 1.76 13.89 4.53
N GLY A 312 1.26 12.95 3.72
CA GLY A 312 1.48 12.91 2.27
C GLY A 312 0.46 13.73 1.47
N GLY A 313 -0.67 14.09 2.11
CA GLY A 313 -1.84 14.70 1.48
C GLY A 313 -2.69 13.66 0.74
N VAL A 314 -4.00 13.71 0.96
CA VAL A 314 -4.98 12.84 0.26
C VAL A 314 -5.90 13.73 -0.56
N ALA A 315 -6.00 13.46 -1.85
CA ALA A 315 -6.92 14.15 -2.75
C ALA A 315 -8.06 13.22 -3.18
N LEU A 316 -9.29 13.74 -3.24
CA LEU A 316 -10.39 12.98 -3.80
C LEU A 316 -10.43 13.13 -5.32
N GLN A 317 -10.48 12.00 -6.03
CA GLN A 317 -10.58 11.93 -7.49
C GLN A 317 -11.88 11.23 -7.86
N ILE A 318 -12.87 12.01 -8.30
CA ILE A 318 -14.08 11.42 -8.91
C ILE A 318 -13.70 10.89 -10.30
N LEU A 319 -13.85 9.59 -10.50
CA LEU A 319 -13.82 8.95 -11.81
C LEU A 319 -15.16 9.22 -12.47
N ASP A 320 -15.20 10.06 -13.50
CA ASP A 320 -16.42 10.41 -14.22
C ASP A 320 -16.51 9.67 -15.57
N GLY A 321 -17.72 9.67 -16.15
CA GLY A 321 -17.97 9.19 -17.51
C GLY A 321 -17.35 7.81 -17.80
N ALA A 322 -16.41 7.76 -18.76
CA ALA A 322 -15.79 6.51 -19.19
C ALA A 322 -14.95 5.84 -18.10
N GLY A 323 -14.21 6.61 -17.28
CA GLY A 323 -13.39 6.05 -16.20
C GLY A 323 -14.24 5.42 -15.10
N SER A 324 -15.39 6.03 -14.81
CA SER A 324 -16.35 5.45 -13.86
C SER A 324 -16.93 4.13 -14.34
N LEU A 325 -17.28 4.05 -15.63
CA LEU A 325 -17.85 2.85 -16.25
C LEU A 325 -16.81 1.72 -16.33
N GLU A 326 -15.59 2.05 -16.72
CA GLU A 326 -14.49 1.08 -16.79
C GLU A 326 -14.18 0.48 -15.41
N ARG A 327 -14.14 1.30 -14.34
CA ARG A 327 -13.94 0.79 -12.99
C ARG A 327 -15.08 -0.14 -12.56
N VAL A 328 -16.33 0.15 -12.94
CA VAL A 328 -17.47 -0.73 -12.64
C VAL A 328 -17.39 -2.04 -13.43
N ASP A 329 -17.02 -1.99 -14.70
CA ASP A 329 -16.80 -3.20 -15.51
C ASP A 329 -15.68 -4.08 -14.90
N GLN A 330 -14.60 -3.48 -14.38
CA GLN A 330 -13.54 -4.19 -13.66
C GLN A 330 -14.04 -4.86 -12.39
N VAL A 331 -14.91 -4.18 -11.61
CA VAL A 331 -15.52 -4.76 -10.42
C VAL A 331 -16.42 -5.93 -10.79
N GLU A 332 -17.32 -5.77 -11.76
CA GLU A 332 -18.28 -6.81 -12.17
C GLU A 332 -17.59 -8.00 -12.87
N ALA A 333 -16.43 -7.79 -13.49
CA ALA A 333 -15.62 -8.85 -14.11
C ALA A 333 -14.65 -9.55 -13.13
N ALA A 334 -14.42 -9.00 -11.94
CA ALA A 334 -13.50 -9.57 -10.97
C ALA A 334 -13.97 -10.96 -10.54
N ILE A 335 -13.12 -11.97 -10.76
CA ILE A 335 -13.33 -13.31 -10.21
C ILE A 335 -12.89 -13.23 -8.75
N ASP A 336 -13.86 -13.34 -7.84
CA ASP A 336 -13.56 -13.41 -6.41
C ASP A 336 -12.61 -14.60 -6.16
N PRO A 337 -11.49 -14.41 -5.44
CA PRO A 337 -10.61 -15.52 -5.12
C PRO A 337 -11.41 -16.58 -4.37
N ASP A 338 -11.42 -17.81 -4.90
CA ASP A 338 -12.09 -18.94 -4.28
C ASP A 338 -11.61 -19.04 -2.82
N PRO A 339 -12.52 -19.02 -1.82
CA PRO A 339 -12.14 -19.01 -0.40
C PRO A 339 -11.32 -20.24 0.03
N GLY A 340 -11.16 -21.25 -0.85
CA GLY A 340 -10.32 -22.43 -0.64
C GLY A 340 -8.99 -22.50 -1.43
N LEU A 341 -8.63 -21.53 -2.28
CA LEU A 341 -7.42 -21.60 -3.11
C LEU A 341 -6.32 -20.64 -2.65
N VAL A 342 -5.34 -21.19 -1.92
CA VAL A 342 -4.04 -20.54 -1.73
C VAL A 342 -3.29 -20.60 -3.05
N MET A 343 -3.18 -19.46 -3.74
CA MET A 343 -2.32 -19.32 -4.91
C MET A 343 -0.85 -19.41 -4.48
N LEU A 344 -0.24 -20.58 -4.66
CA LEU A 344 1.22 -20.73 -4.64
C LEU A 344 1.77 -20.33 -6.03
N PRO A 345 2.67 -19.35 -6.13
CA PRO A 345 3.21 -18.99 -7.43
C PRO A 345 4.12 -20.10 -7.97
N VAL A 346 3.89 -20.42 -9.25
CA VAL A 346 4.62 -21.38 -10.07
C VAL A 346 5.96 -20.77 -10.51
N ILE A 347 7.04 -21.54 -10.39
CA ILE A 347 8.37 -21.22 -10.96
C ILE A 347 8.40 -21.69 -12.42
N PRO A 348 8.85 -20.84 -13.36
CA PRO A 348 9.72 -21.33 -14.42
C PRO A 348 10.96 -20.44 -14.69
N ASN A 349 12.06 -21.12 -14.99
CA ASN A 349 13.42 -20.62 -15.27
C ASN A 349 13.57 -19.87 -16.63
N LEU A 350 14.40 -18.79 -16.60
CA LEU A 350 15.38 -18.25 -17.60
C LEU A 350 14.94 -17.88 -19.05
N PRO A 351 15.67 -17.02 -19.80
CA PRO A 351 16.53 -15.85 -19.47
C PRO A 351 16.28 -14.59 -20.35
N ALA A 352 16.54 -13.37 -19.86
CA ALA A 352 16.74 -12.14 -20.67
C ALA A 352 17.35 -11.05 -19.76
N ALA A 353 18.57 -10.58 -19.98
CA ALA A 353 18.95 -9.48 -20.88
C ALA A 353 18.33 -8.13 -20.50
N ASP A 354 19.19 -7.27 -19.93
CA ASP A 354 19.15 -5.81 -19.80
C ASP A 354 17.82 -5.09 -19.60
N VAL A 355 17.70 -4.39 -18.46
CA VAL A 355 17.51 -2.92 -18.36
C VAL A 355 17.26 -2.56 -16.88
N LEU A 356 18.06 -1.62 -16.37
CA LEU A 356 17.91 -0.95 -15.07
C LEU A 356 16.45 -0.49 -14.84
N ALA A 357 15.75 -1.08 -13.88
CA ALA A 357 14.45 -0.59 -13.40
C ALA A 357 14.49 -0.33 -11.89
N ARG A 358 14.07 0.88 -11.53
CA ARG A 358 14.03 1.44 -10.19
C ARG A 358 12.94 0.74 -9.38
N LEU A 359 13.32 -0.02 -8.36
CA LEU A 359 12.48 -0.28 -7.21
C LEU A 359 13.02 0.58 -6.09
N ALA A 360 12.22 1.52 -5.59
CA ALA A 360 12.52 2.27 -4.37
C ALA A 360 11.59 1.80 -3.25
N VAL A 361 12.11 1.40 -2.10
CA VAL A 361 11.35 1.06 -0.89
C VAL A 361 11.57 2.18 0.13
N CYS A 362 10.67 3.17 0.27
CA CYS A 362 10.75 4.22 1.31
C CYS A 362 10.86 3.59 2.72
N PRO A 363 11.97 3.75 3.47
CA PRO A 363 12.05 3.42 4.87
C PRO A 363 12.27 4.74 5.61
N GLY A 364 11.16 5.37 6.00
CA GLY A 364 11.19 6.58 6.82
C GLY A 364 10.81 7.85 6.07
N CYS A 365 9.67 7.81 5.39
CA CYS A 365 8.86 8.97 5.04
C CYS A 365 8.58 9.77 6.33
N ALA A 366 9.54 10.65 6.65
CA ALA A 366 9.55 11.66 7.68
C ALA A 366 10.27 12.87 7.10
N GLY A 367 9.47 13.75 6.49
CA GLY A 367 9.76 15.17 6.34
C GLY A 367 10.44 15.57 5.03
N GLY A 368 9.69 16.29 4.20
CA GLY A 368 10.19 17.02 3.04
C GLY A 368 9.08 17.61 2.21
#